data_AF-A0A655IBU7-F1
#
_entry.id   AF-A0A655IBU7-F1
#
_cell.length_a   1.000
_cell.length_b   1.000
_cell.length_c   1.000
_cell.angle_alpha   90.00
_cell.angle_beta   90.00
_cell.angle_gamma   90.00
#
_symmetry.space_group_name_H-M   'P 1'
#
loop_
_entity.id
_entity.type
_entity.pdbx_description
1 polymer ?
#
loop_
_entity_poly.entity_id
_entity_poly.type
_entity_poly.pdbx_seq_one_letter_code
_entity_poly.pdbx_strand_id
1 'polypeptide(L)'
;MGVGNSGAYNTGSFNSGTLNTGDLNSGDFNTGWANSGDINTGGFHSGDLNTGFGSPVDQPVMNSGFGNIGTGNSGFNNSGDANSGFQNTNTGAFFIGHSGLLNSGGGQHVGISNSGTGFNTGLFNTGFNNTGIGNSATNAAFTTTSGVANSGDNSSGGFNAGNDQSGFFDG
;
A
#
# COMPACT_ATOMS: atom_id res chain seq x y z
N MET A 1 7.04 -11.80 34.99
CA MET A 1 6.12 -10.74 35.45
C MET A 1 6.95 -9.51 35.77
N GLY A 2 6.75 -8.38 35.09
CA GLY A 2 7.53 -7.16 35.37
C GLY A 2 6.87 -6.26 36.42
N VAL A 3 7.28 -4.99 36.48
CA VAL A 3 6.96 -4.05 37.56
C VAL A 3 5.91 -3.02 37.13
N GLY A 4 5.05 -2.60 38.06
CA GLY A 4 4.16 -1.46 37.84
C GLY A 4 2.98 -1.73 36.90
N ASN A 5 2.64 -2.99 36.64
CA ASN A 5 1.47 -3.32 35.84
C ASN A 5 0.17 -3.17 36.66
N SER A 6 -0.85 -2.58 36.04
CA SER A 6 -2.23 -2.50 36.55
C SER A 6 -3.15 -3.33 35.66
N GLY A 7 -4.02 -4.16 36.24
CA GLY A 7 -4.88 -5.09 35.51
C GLY A 7 -4.32 -6.52 35.43
N ALA A 8 -4.63 -7.26 34.37
CA ALA A 8 -4.44 -8.72 34.32
C ALA A 8 -3.59 -9.18 33.13
N TYR A 9 -2.79 -10.25 33.32
CA TYR A 9 -2.03 -10.92 32.26
C TYR A 9 -1.02 -10.05 31.49
N ASN A 10 -0.64 -8.90 32.04
CA ASN A 10 0.38 -8.03 31.44
C ASN A 10 1.79 -8.57 31.68
N THR A 11 2.63 -8.55 30.65
CA THR A 11 4.04 -8.95 30.68
C THR A 11 4.94 -7.78 30.32
N GLY A 12 6.02 -7.56 31.07
CA GLY A 12 6.86 -6.35 30.98
C GLY A 12 6.50 -5.33 32.07
N SER A 13 6.71 -4.03 31.85
CA SER A 13 6.60 -3.01 32.92
C SER A 13 5.63 -1.87 32.60
N PHE A 14 4.97 -1.34 33.64
CA PHE A 14 4.13 -0.15 33.57
C PHE A 14 2.98 -0.23 32.54
N ASN A 15 2.41 -1.42 32.33
CA ASN A 15 1.24 -1.59 31.48
C ASN A 15 -0.05 -1.48 32.29
N SER A 16 -1.08 -0.83 31.73
CA SER A 16 -2.42 -0.71 32.31
C SER A 16 -3.46 -1.35 31.39
N GLY A 17 -4.29 -2.26 31.93
CA GLY A 17 -5.32 -2.99 31.20
C GLY A 17 -5.06 -4.49 31.18
N THR A 18 -5.31 -5.16 30.06
CA THR A 18 -5.23 -6.62 29.96
C THR A 18 -4.40 -7.11 28.78
N LEU A 19 -3.68 -8.21 28.99
CA LEU A 19 -2.93 -8.93 27.93
C LEU A 19 -1.93 -8.08 27.14
N ASN A 20 -1.37 -7.02 27.76
CA ASN A 20 -0.32 -6.24 27.14
C ASN A 20 1.05 -6.90 27.30
N THR A 21 1.89 -6.84 26.28
CA THR A 21 3.28 -7.35 26.30
C THR A 21 4.26 -6.24 25.91
N GLY A 22 5.22 -5.92 26.77
CA GLY A 22 6.20 -4.84 26.56
C GLY A 22 6.12 -3.79 27.66
N ASP A 23 6.36 -2.52 27.37
CA ASP A 23 6.38 -1.48 28.39
C ASP A 23 5.50 -0.27 28.07
N LEU A 24 4.92 0.33 29.11
CA LEU A 24 4.16 1.59 29.05
C LEU A 24 2.90 1.53 28.17
N ASN A 25 2.30 0.36 27.96
CA ASN A 25 1.05 0.26 27.18
C ASN A 25 -0.19 0.52 28.07
N SER A 26 -1.18 1.23 27.54
CA SER A 26 -2.46 1.52 28.18
C SER A 26 -3.61 1.10 27.27
N GLY A 27 -4.48 0.20 27.75
CA GLY A 27 -5.53 -0.45 26.97
C GLY A 27 -5.35 -1.96 26.99
N ASP A 28 -5.86 -2.67 25.99
CA ASP A 28 -5.89 -4.12 25.94
C ASP A 28 -5.17 -4.69 24.70
N PHE A 29 -4.53 -5.85 24.86
CA PHE A 29 -3.89 -6.63 23.78
C PHE A 29 -2.78 -5.89 23.00
N ASN A 30 -2.11 -4.91 23.60
CA ASN A 30 -1.01 -4.21 22.94
C ASN A 30 0.32 -4.98 23.07
N THR A 31 1.14 -4.96 22.04
CA THR A 31 2.51 -5.48 22.06
C THR A 31 3.51 -4.39 21.68
N GLY A 32 4.52 -4.14 22.51
CA GLY A 32 5.60 -3.18 22.26
C GLY A 32 5.67 -2.04 23.28
N TRP A 33 5.85 -0.79 22.83
CA TRP A 33 6.18 0.34 23.71
C TRP A 33 5.24 1.53 23.60
N ALA A 34 4.72 2.00 24.74
CA ALA A 34 4.01 3.27 24.84
C ALA A 34 2.80 3.38 23.89
N ASN A 35 2.02 2.30 23.74
CA ASN A 35 0.77 2.31 22.98
C ASN A 35 -0.41 2.66 23.90
N SER A 36 -1.30 3.52 23.43
CA SER A 36 -2.58 3.87 24.04
C SER A 36 -3.71 3.47 23.09
N GLY A 37 -4.68 2.71 23.57
CA GLY A 37 -5.71 2.06 22.75
C GLY A 37 -5.57 0.54 22.78
N ASP A 38 -6.26 -0.16 21.88
CA ASP A 38 -6.39 -1.61 21.89
C ASP A 38 -5.81 -2.27 20.63
N ILE A 39 -5.26 -3.49 20.79
CA ILE A 39 -4.80 -4.37 19.70
C ILE A 39 -3.71 -3.71 18.83
N ASN A 40 -2.79 -2.95 19.45
CA ASN A 40 -1.67 -2.35 18.73
C ASN A 40 -0.40 -3.21 18.81
N THR A 41 0.41 -3.25 17.75
CA THR A 41 1.74 -3.89 17.76
C THR A 41 2.82 -2.94 17.27
N GLY A 42 3.76 -2.57 18.12
CA GLY A 42 4.82 -1.63 17.80
C GLY A 42 4.98 -0.54 18.86
N GLY A 43 4.98 0.73 18.49
CA GLY A 43 5.13 1.77 19.52
C GLY A 43 4.55 3.14 19.23
N PHE A 44 4.21 3.85 20.29
CA PHE A 44 3.66 5.22 20.24
C PHE A 44 2.34 5.32 19.46
N HIS A 45 1.50 4.29 19.51
CA HIS A 45 0.14 4.35 18.97
C HIS A 45 -0.80 5.07 19.95
N SER A 46 -1.76 5.85 19.46
CA SER A 46 -2.82 6.45 20.29
C SER A 46 -4.24 6.10 19.88
N GLY A 47 -4.40 5.25 18.86
CA GLY A 47 -5.67 4.65 18.46
C GLY A 47 -5.59 3.13 18.42
N ASP A 48 -6.60 2.46 17.90
CA ASP A 48 -6.74 1.00 17.91
C ASP A 48 -6.28 0.33 16.60
N LEU A 49 -5.96 -0.97 16.68
CA LEU A 49 -5.67 -1.86 15.53
C LEU A 49 -4.47 -1.43 14.67
N ASN A 50 -3.49 -0.75 15.26
CA ASN A 50 -2.31 -0.27 14.56
C ASN A 50 -1.14 -1.27 14.64
N THR A 51 -0.36 -1.34 13.56
CA THR A 51 0.95 -2.00 13.63
C THR A 51 2.05 -1.09 13.08
N GLY A 52 3.22 -1.03 13.72
CA GLY A 52 4.33 -0.17 13.31
C GLY A 52 4.70 0.88 14.38
N PHE A 53 4.76 2.16 14.01
CA PHE A 53 5.04 3.21 14.98
C PHE A 53 4.20 4.46 14.73
N GLY A 54 3.76 5.14 15.79
CA GLY A 54 3.29 6.53 15.70
C GLY A 54 1.96 6.76 15.01
N SER A 55 1.05 5.78 15.00
CA SER A 55 -0.29 5.96 14.42
C SER A 55 -1.28 6.51 15.45
N PRO A 56 -1.92 7.67 15.21
CA PRO A 56 -2.86 8.28 16.16
C PRO A 56 -4.33 7.97 15.88
N VAL A 57 -4.64 7.09 14.91
CA VAL A 57 -6.00 6.86 14.40
C VAL A 57 -6.41 5.40 14.63
N ASP A 58 -7.66 5.18 14.99
CA ASP A 58 -8.28 3.86 15.04
C ASP A 58 -8.40 3.29 13.62
N GLN A 59 -7.73 2.17 13.37
CA GLN A 59 -7.77 1.56 12.04
C GLN A 59 -9.02 0.68 11.93
N PRO A 60 -9.90 0.91 10.95
CA PRO A 60 -11.09 0.06 10.77
C PRO A 60 -10.72 -1.39 10.38
N VAL A 61 -9.51 -1.63 9.86
CA VAL A 61 -8.96 -2.95 9.49
C VAL A 61 -7.43 -2.90 9.45
N MET A 62 -6.77 -4.07 9.36
CA MET A 62 -5.30 -4.25 9.40
C MET A 62 -4.52 -3.35 8.43
N ASN A 63 -4.01 -2.22 8.93
CA ASN A 63 -2.93 -1.47 8.28
C ASN A 63 -1.62 -1.73 9.03
N SER A 64 -0.50 -1.75 8.29
CA SER A 64 0.84 -1.91 8.86
C SER A 64 1.82 -0.85 8.37
N GLY A 65 2.62 -0.31 9.29
CA GLY A 65 3.54 0.79 9.02
C GLY A 65 2.95 2.16 9.39
N PHE A 66 3.35 3.23 8.70
CA PHE A 66 3.07 4.61 9.11
C PHE A 66 2.30 5.40 8.06
N GLY A 67 1.36 6.23 8.50
CA GLY A 67 0.70 7.23 7.64
C GLY A 67 -0.23 6.66 6.56
N ASN A 68 -0.61 5.38 6.66
CA ASN A 68 -1.54 4.78 5.72
C ASN A 68 -2.99 5.23 6.00
N ILE A 69 -3.75 5.53 4.96
CA ILE A 69 -5.16 5.93 5.00
C ILE A 69 -5.96 4.96 4.15
N GLY A 70 -7.03 4.37 4.70
CA GLY A 70 -7.82 3.32 4.05
C GLY A 70 -7.65 1.98 4.75
N THR A 71 -7.78 0.87 4.04
CA THR A 71 -7.80 -0.48 4.64
C THR A 71 -6.82 -1.44 3.97
N GLY A 72 -6.20 -2.34 4.74
CA GLY A 72 -5.34 -3.40 4.18
C GLY A 72 -4.01 -2.90 3.60
N ASN A 73 -3.53 -1.74 4.03
CA ASN A 73 -2.29 -1.16 3.55
C ASN A 73 -1.06 -1.61 4.34
N SER A 74 0.09 -1.76 3.68
CA SER A 74 1.38 -1.99 4.30
C SER A 74 2.46 -1.00 3.81
N GLY A 75 3.34 -0.57 4.70
CA GLY A 75 4.43 0.37 4.39
C GLY A 75 4.15 1.80 4.84
N PHE A 76 4.40 2.78 3.99
CA PHE A 76 4.41 4.19 4.38
C PHE A 76 3.56 5.07 3.48
N ASN A 77 2.70 5.89 4.09
CA ASN A 77 1.96 6.97 3.44
C ASN A 77 1.09 6.52 2.26
N ASN A 78 0.57 5.29 2.27
CA ASN A 78 -0.36 4.84 1.23
C ASN A 78 -1.78 5.38 1.48
N SER A 79 -2.53 5.61 0.41
CA SER A 79 -3.91 6.10 0.45
C SER A 79 -4.83 5.20 -0.37
N GLY A 80 -6.03 4.92 0.13
CA GLY A 80 -6.96 3.93 -0.44
C GLY A 80 -6.74 2.53 0.11
N ASP A 81 -7.22 1.50 -0.57
CA ASP A 81 -7.23 0.14 -0.03
C ASP A 81 -6.15 -0.77 -0.64
N ALA A 82 -5.72 -1.77 0.13
CA ALA A 82 -4.88 -2.91 -0.28
C ALA A 82 -3.49 -2.56 -0.84
N ASN A 83 -2.95 -1.38 -0.54
CA ASN A 83 -1.65 -0.96 -1.06
C ASN A 83 -0.47 -1.54 -0.26
N SER A 84 0.64 -1.81 -0.92
CA SER A 84 1.90 -2.23 -0.30
C SER A 84 3.07 -1.39 -0.83
N GLY A 85 3.80 -0.71 0.05
CA GLY A 85 4.99 0.05 -0.30
C GLY A 85 4.95 1.50 0.17
N PHE A 86 5.30 2.45 -0.69
CA PHE A 86 5.45 3.87 -0.33
C PHE A 86 4.62 4.78 -1.23
N GLN A 87 3.76 5.60 -0.62
CA GLN A 87 2.97 6.64 -1.29
C GLN A 87 2.14 6.15 -2.48
N ASN A 88 1.60 4.93 -2.42
CA ASN A 88 0.64 4.48 -3.42
C ASN A 88 -0.74 5.08 -3.13
N THR A 89 -1.49 5.46 -4.17
CA THR A 89 -2.84 6.05 -4.05
C THR A 89 -3.84 5.27 -4.88
N ASN A 90 -4.55 4.34 -4.24
CA ASN A 90 -5.61 3.56 -4.86
C ASN A 90 -6.94 4.32 -4.81
N THR A 91 -7.52 4.60 -5.98
CA THR A 91 -8.85 5.20 -6.10
C THR A 91 -9.91 4.20 -6.60
N GLY A 92 -9.55 2.92 -6.73
CA GLY A 92 -10.41 1.86 -7.19
C GLY A 92 -11.40 1.43 -6.10
N ALA A 93 -12.63 1.12 -6.51
CA ALA A 93 -13.54 0.34 -5.69
C ALA A 93 -13.26 -1.15 -5.94
N PHE A 94 -13.42 -2.01 -4.92
CA PHE A 94 -12.98 -3.41 -4.88
C PHE A 94 -11.50 -3.53 -4.43
N PHE A 95 -11.12 -4.59 -3.71
CA PHE A 95 -9.79 -4.77 -3.08
C PHE A 95 -8.65 -5.00 -4.11
N ILE A 96 -8.49 -4.08 -5.05
CA ILE A 96 -7.46 -4.04 -6.09
C ILE A 96 -6.42 -2.99 -5.68
N GLY A 97 -5.37 -3.41 -4.98
CA GLY A 97 -4.34 -2.52 -4.46
C GLY A 97 -3.12 -2.37 -5.38
N HIS A 98 -2.23 -1.45 -5.00
CA HIS A 98 -0.95 -1.25 -5.69
C HIS A 98 0.22 -1.82 -4.89
N SER A 99 1.30 -2.18 -5.58
CA SER A 99 2.57 -2.59 -4.95
C SER A 99 3.74 -1.77 -5.49
N GLY A 100 4.52 -1.15 -4.61
CA GLY A 100 5.74 -0.43 -4.96
C GLY A 100 5.71 1.04 -4.53
N LEU A 101 6.08 1.95 -5.44
CA LEU A 101 6.30 3.37 -5.15
C LEU A 101 5.42 4.27 -6.02
N LEU A 102 4.69 5.20 -5.41
CA LEU A 102 3.99 6.28 -6.12
C LEU A 102 3.02 5.82 -7.22
N ASN A 103 2.51 4.59 -7.15
CA ASN A 103 1.50 4.15 -8.11
C ASN A 103 0.14 4.78 -7.77
N SER A 104 -0.68 5.06 -8.79
CA SER A 104 -1.94 5.77 -8.58
C SER A 104 -3.09 5.35 -9.51
N GLY A 105 -4.32 5.52 -9.07
CA GLY A 105 -5.51 5.37 -9.90
C GLY A 105 -6.38 4.18 -9.50
N GLY A 106 -7.31 3.82 -10.37
CA GLY A 106 -8.36 2.83 -10.07
C GLY A 106 -8.03 1.38 -10.43
N GLY A 107 -6.84 1.12 -10.97
CA GLY A 107 -6.40 -0.19 -11.43
C GLY A 107 -5.50 -0.93 -10.44
N GLN A 108 -4.76 -1.93 -10.93
CA GLN A 108 -3.70 -2.58 -10.15
C GLN A 108 -2.35 -2.24 -10.74
N HIS A 109 -1.44 -1.75 -9.90
CA HIS A 109 -0.16 -1.25 -10.37
C HIS A 109 0.95 -1.89 -9.57
N VAL A 110 1.98 -2.39 -10.26
CA VAL A 110 3.18 -2.96 -9.64
C VAL A 110 4.41 -2.23 -10.17
N GLY A 111 5.22 -1.66 -9.28
CA GLY A 111 6.46 -0.97 -9.64
C GLY A 111 6.45 0.50 -9.22
N ILE A 112 6.85 1.41 -10.12
CA ILE A 112 7.07 2.81 -9.78
C ILE A 112 6.24 3.72 -10.67
N SER A 113 5.46 4.61 -10.04
CA SER A 113 4.77 5.71 -10.71
C SER A 113 3.91 5.28 -11.89
N ASN A 114 3.33 4.08 -11.84
CA ASN A 114 2.32 3.71 -12.82
C ASN A 114 0.99 4.37 -12.47
N SER A 115 0.21 4.73 -13.49
CA SER A 115 -1.09 5.36 -13.29
C SER A 115 -2.17 4.83 -14.23
N GLY A 116 -3.43 5.01 -13.86
CA GLY A 116 -4.58 4.64 -14.69
C GLY A 116 -5.48 3.62 -14.03
N THR A 117 -6.34 3.01 -14.84
CA THR A 117 -7.44 2.14 -14.38
C THR A 117 -7.29 0.67 -14.77
N GLY A 118 -6.23 0.30 -15.51
CA GLY A 118 -5.93 -1.11 -15.82
C GLY A 118 -4.79 -1.68 -14.98
N PHE A 119 -4.18 -2.76 -15.48
CA PHE A 119 -3.09 -3.45 -14.80
C PHE A 119 -1.74 -2.99 -15.35
N ASN A 120 -1.00 -2.15 -14.64
CA ASN A 120 0.31 -1.70 -15.12
C ASN A 120 1.45 -2.29 -14.28
N THR A 121 2.48 -2.81 -14.94
CA THR A 121 3.68 -3.32 -14.28
C THR A 121 4.94 -2.68 -14.87
N GLY A 122 5.84 -2.23 -13.99
CA GLY A 122 7.08 -1.57 -14.36
C GLY A 122 7.14 -0.11 -13.91
N LEU A 123 7.58 0.78 -14.80
CA LEU A 123 7.92 2.16 -14.47
C LEU A 123 7.12 3.13 -15.34
N PHE A 124 6.47 4.12 -14.73
CA PHE A 124 5.87 5.27 -15.44
C PHE A 124 4.84 4.91 -16.51
N ASN A 125 4.25 3.71 -16.46
CA ASN A 125 3.22 3.36 -17.45
C ASN A 125 1.90 4.05 -17.11
N THR A 126 1.13 4.41 -18.14
CA THR A 126 -0.13 5.13 -18.01
C THR A 126 -1.27 4.43 -18.73
N GLY A 127 -2.44 4.39 -18.11
CA GLY A 127 -3.66 3.83 -18.70
C GLY A 127 -3.83 2.35 -18.38
N PHE A 128 -3.94 1.48 -19.40
CA PHE A 128 -4.38 0.09 -19.24
C PHE A 128 -3.35 -0.95 -19.70
N ASN A 129 -3.16 -2.01 -18.90
CA ASN A 129 -2.51 -3.26 -19.32
C ASN A 129 -1.11 -3.06 -19.93
N ASN A 130 -0.29 -2.24 -19.27
CA ASN A 130 1.07 -1.96 -19.73
C ASN A 130 2.12 -2.78 -18.97
N THR A 131 3.14 -3.27 -19.66
CA THR A 131 4.32 -3.91 -19.07
C THR A 131 5.60 -3.28 -19.57
N GLY A 132 6.36 -2.61 -18.70
CA GLY A 132 7.66 -2.06 -19.06
C GLY A 132 7.85 -0.63 -18.59
N ILE A 133 8.34 0.25 -19.46
CA ILE A 133 8.75 1.61 -19.08
C ILE A 133 8.02 2.63 -19.95
N GLY A 134 7.25 3.51 -19.34
CA GLY A 134 6.66 4.66 -20.02
C GLY A 134 5.70 4.31 -21.15
N ASN A 135 5.07 3.13 -21.11
CA ASN A 135 4.05 2.78 -22.09
C ASN A 135 2.72 3.45 -21.74
N SER A 136 1.97 3.86 -22.76
CA SER A 136 0.65 4.46 -22.64
C SER A 136 -0.33 3.74 -23.54
N ALA A 137 -1.36 3.14 -22.95
CA ALA A 137 -2.44 2.47 -23.67
C ALA A 137 -3.78 2.92 -23.10
N THR A 138 -4.75 3.19 -23.97
CA THR A 138 -6.03 3.82 -23.59
C THR A 138 -7.19 2.85 -23.55
N ASN A 139 -7.04 1.68 -24.17
CA ASN A 139 -8.14 0.75 -24.32
C ASN A 139 -8.13 -0.35 -23.25
N ALA A 140 -9.28 -0.50 -22.58
CA ALA A 140 -9.54 -1.54 -21.59
C ALA A 140 -9.86 -2.91 -22.20
N ALA A 141 -9.91 -3.02 -23.53
CA ALA A 141 -9.95 -4.32 -24.20
C ALA A 141 -8.73 -5.17 -23.78
N PHE A 142 -8.80 -6.50 -24.00
CA PHE A 142 -7.74 -7.47 -23.67
C PHE A 142 -6.45 -7.30 -24.50
N THR A 143 -6.08 -6.07 -24.81
CA THR A 143 -4.84 -5.65 -25.45
C THR A 143 -3.79 -5.36 -24.38
N THR A 144 -2.54 -5.70 -24.65
CA THR A 144 -1.40 -5.44 -23.75
C THR A 144 -0.35 -4.66 -24.52
N THR A 145 0.16 -3.58 -23.93
CA THR A 145 1.29 -2.83 -24.50
C THR A 145 2.53 -3.10 -23.69
N SER A 146 3.64 -3.45 -24.34
CA SER A 146 4.86 -3.90 -23.65
C SER A 146 6.14 -3.30 -24.22
N GLY A 147 7.15 -3.13 -23.38
CA GLY A 147 8.46 -2.61 -23.78
C GLY A 147 8.68 -1.18 -23.30
N VAL A 148 9.16 -0.28 -24.16
CA VAL A 148 9.62 1.06 -23.75
C VAL A 148 8.98 2.15 -24.59
N ALA A 149 8.31 3.09 -23.94
CA ALA A 149 7.80 4.31 -24.56
C ALA A 149 6.86 4.07 -25.76
N ASN A 150 6.03 3.02 -25.70
CA ASN A 150 4.98 2.79 -26.70
C ASN A 150 3.73 3.59 -26.36
N SER A 151 3.16 4.28 -27.34
CA SER A 151 1.90 5.02 -27.25
C SER A 151 0.89 4.39 -28.19
N GLY A 152 -0.04 3.62 -27.65
CA GLY A 152 -1.02 2.86 -28.41
C GLY A 152 -1.31 1.51 -27.75
N ASP A 153 -2.35 0.86 -28.24
CA ASP A 153 -2.82 -0.42 -27.73
C ASP A 153 -2.22 -1.59 -28.53
N ASN A 154 -2.01 -2.72 -27.86
CA ASN A 154 -1.51 -3.97 -28.48
C ASN A 154 -0.14 -3.83 -29.16
N SER A 155 0.73 -2.97 -28.61
CA SER A 155 2.05 -2.69 -29.18
C SER A 155 3.19 -3.29 -28.37
N SER A 156 4.29 -3.69 -29.03
CA SER A 156 5.47 -4.27 -28.40
C SER A 156 6.77 -3.69 -28.97
N GLY A 157 7.84 -3.67 -28.18
CA GLY A 157 9.13 -3.11 -28.58
C GLY A 157 9.34 -1.71 -28.01
N GLY A 158 9.68 -0.71 -28.82
CA GLY A 158 9.82 0.64 -28.26
C GLY A 158 9.64 1.80 -29.22
N PHE A 159 9.19 2.92 -28.64
CA PHE A 159 8.95 4.18 -29.36
C PHE A 159 7.92 4.06 -30.50
N ASN A 160 6.98 3.14 -30.37
CA ASN A 160 5.86 3.00 -31.29
C ASN A 160 4.76 4.02 -30.97
N ALA A 161 4.12 4.61 -31.97
CA ALA A 161 3.14 5.70 -31.81
C ALA A 161 1.73 5.36 -32.32
N GLY A 162 1.43 4.07 -32.48
CA GLY A 162 0.14 3.55 -32.90
C GLY A 162 -0.20 2.20 -32.29
N ASN A 163 -1.32 1.66 -32.74
CA ASN A 163 -1.83 0.37 -32.31
C ASN A 163 -1.25 -0.76 -33.16
N ASP A 164 -1.18 -1.95 -32.58
CA ASP A 164 -0.81 -3.19 -33.28
C ASP A 164 0.60 -3.15 -33.90
N GLN A 165 1.52 -2.42 -33.28
CA GLN A 165 2.89 -2.24 -33.75
C GLN A 165 3.86 -3.15 -33.00
N SER A 166 4.89 -3.63 -33.70
CA SER A 166 5.94 -4.46 -33.11
C SER A 166 7.28 -4.10 -33.70
N GLY A 167 8.21 -3.63 -32.86
CA GLY A 167 9.51 -3.19 -33.35
C GLY A 167 10.00 -1.93 -32.66
N PHE A 168 10.75 -1.13 -33.41
CA PHE A 168 11.30 0.14 -32.93
C PHE A 168 10.95 1.25 -33.89
N PHE A 169 10.37 2.33 -33.36
CA PHE A 169 10.03 3.55 -34.12
C PHE A 169 8.99 3.31 -35.23
N ASP A 170 8.01 2.44 -34.99
CA ASP A 170 6.88 2.29 -35.90
C ASP A 170 5.90 3.47 -35.66
N GLY A 171 5.72 4.31 -36.69
CA GLY A 171 4.86 5.49 -36.67
C GLY A 171 3.46 5.23 -37.20
#